data_AF-Q0C5W9-F1
#
_entry.id   AF-Q0C5W9-F1
#
_cell.length_a   1.000
_cell.length_b   1.000
_cell.length_c   1.000
_cell.angle_alpha   90.00
_cell.angle_beta   90.00
_cell.angle_gamma   90.00
#
_symmetry.space_group_name_H-M   'P 1'
#
loop_
_entity.id
_entity.type
_entity.pdbx_description
1 polymer ?
#
loop_
_entity_poly.entity_id
_entity_poly.type
_entity_poly.pdbx_seq_one_letter_code
_entity_poly.pdbx_strand_id
1 'polypeptide(L)'
;MADNADRGTSSIRVIGNDKAVDRAAAKDAKLERLHSLHAGNMSAIETKYGGRIADAENAVSTINAKWDTIQAEVDRQPRYARSVFYWPFMVALMLFEIPVNRLSFELFFRESPTVSLGVAFLVGVILVTLAHRLGLVLCRFGYHVKKSGWAGQIIQVVLISAIIVALIYGVSVLRQGYLDFETQPQASFADVLAGSGAVQVAGDMFKAGLGISGWIFFAINMGIIAVGLTAAYFSHDPHPDFQAQDIQLKKAEKQLALIKGQRADAESIEQRRHANQINRASA
;
A
#
# COMPACT_ATOMS: atom_id res chain seq x y z
N MET A 1 109.86 -46.04 16.56
CA MET A 1 109.04 -45.31 17.56
C MET A 1 108.47 -44.09 16.86
N ALA A 2 107.26 -44.27 16.30
CA ALA A 2 106.02 -43.57 16.69
C ALA A 2 105.89 -42.26 15.89
N ASP A 3 105.27 -42.23 14.71
CA ASP A 3 103.84 -42.43 14.38
C ASP A 3 102.92 -41.55 15.24
N ASN A 4 102.40 -40.47 14.65
CA ASN A 4 101.14 -39.88 15.09
C ASN A 4 100.50 -39.08 13.96
N ALA A 5 99.50 -39.73 13.35
CA ALA A 5 98.60 -39.19 12.35
C ALA A 5 97.65 -38.17 13.00
N ASP A 6 97.68 -36.94 12.52
CA ASP A 6 96.73 -35.89 12.91
C ASP A 6 95.43 -36.09 12.12
N ARG A 7 94.46 -36.74 12.77
CA ARG A 7 93.12 -37.01 12.22
C ARG A 7 92.24 -35.78 12.38
N GLY A 8 91.92 -35.14 11.26
CA GLY A 8 90.91 -34.09 11.20
C GLY A 8 89.57 -34.55 11.76
N THR A 9 89.09 -33.84 12.78
CA THR A 9 87.75 -33.95 13.34
C THR A 9 86.75 -33.29 12.39
N SER A 10 86.23 -34.07 11.45
CA SER A 10 85.05 -33.71 10.66
C SER A 10 83.86 -33.52 11.61
N SER A 11 83.54 -32.28 11.94
CA SER A 11 82.32 -31.92 12.65
C SER A 11 81.13 -32.23 11.74
N ILE A 12 80.45 -33.34 12.01
CA ILE A 12 79.15 -33.67 11.44
C ILE A 12 78.19 -32.61 11.97
N ARG A 13 78.03 -31.52 11.20
CA ARG A 13 77.00 -30.52 11.43
C ARG A 13 75.67 -31.24 11.22
N VAL A 14 74.91 -31.42 12.30
CA VAL A 14 73.56 -31.99 12.28
C VAL A 14 72.65 -31.00 11.57
N ILE A 15 72.59 -31.05 10.23
CA ILE A 15 71.76 -30.19 9.34
C ILE A 15 70.26 -30.59 9.42
N GLY A 16 69.85 -31.32 10.46
CA GLY A 16 68.50 -31.86 10.62
C GLY A 16 67.54 -30.98 11.44
N ASN A 17 68.05 -30.22 12.42
CA ASN A 17 67.18 -29.50 13.38
C ASN A 17 66.70 -28.13 12.87
N ASP A 18 67.55 -27.39 12.15
CA ASP A 18 67.20 -26.03 11.68
C ASP A 18 65.99 -26.03 10.75
N LYS A 19 65.89 -27.03 9.85
CA LYS A 19 64.76 -27.14 8.90
C LYS A 19 63.42 -27.45 9.57
N ALA A 20 63.43 -28.11 10.73
CA ALA A 20 62.20 -28.40 11.48
C ALA A 20 61.73 -27.16 12.25
N VAL A 21 62.67 -26.41 12.84
CA VAL A 21 62.42 -25.13 13.52
C VAL A 21 61.89 -24.09 12.53
N ASP A 22 62.48 -23.99 11.33
CA ASP A 22 62.03 -23.08 10.28
C ASP A 22 60.61 -23.39 9.77
N ARG A 23 60.24 -24.67 9.69
CA ARG A 23 58.89 -25.09 9.29
C ARG A 23 57.83 -24.81 10.34
N ALA A 24 58.17 -24.99 11.62
CA ALA A 24 57.28 -24.64 12.73
C ALA A 24 57.04 -23.13 12.76
N ALA A 25 58.11 -22.32 12.69
CA ALA A 25 58.00 -20.86 12.64
C ALA A 25 57.19 -20.38 11.43
N ALA A 26 57.37 -20.99 10.25
CA ALA A 26 56.59 -20.64 9.05
C ALA A 26 55.09 -21.00 9.20
N LYS A 27 54.77 -22.10 9.89
CA LYS A 27 53.39 -22.51 10.18
C LYS A 27 52.72 -21.53 11.15
N ASP A 28 53.42 -21.14 12.20
CA ASP A 28 52.93 -20.20 13.21
C ASP A 28 52.68 -18.81 12.59
N ALA A 29 53.62 -18.31 11.79
CA ALA A 29 53.47 -17.05 11.06
C ALA A 29 52.28 -17.09 10.07
N LYS A 30 52.01 -18.25 9.46
CA LYS A 30 50.84 -18.44 8.59
C LYS A 30 49.53 -18.41 9.38
N LEU A 31 49.47 -19.05 10.55
CA LEU A 31 48.29 -19.03 11.41
C LEU A 31 48.00 -17.63 11.94
N GLU A 32 49.02 -16.89 12.38
CA GLU A 32 48.89 -15.50 12.80
C GLU A 32 48.34 -14.59 11.68
N ARG A 33 48.83 -14.80 10.44
CA ARG A 33 48.29 -14.11 9.27
C ARG A 33 46.83 -14.45 8.99
N LEU A 34 46.41 -15.70 9.19
CA LEU A 34 45.00 -16.08 9.01
C LEU A 34 44.09 -15.45 10.07
N HIS A 35 44.54 -15.39 11.33
CA HIS A 35 43.81 -14.73 12.40
C HIS A 35 43.65 -13.22 12.17
N SER A 36 44.73 -12.54 11.75
CA SER A 36 44.67 -11.10 11.42
C SER A 36 43.76 -10.82 10.21
N LEU A 37 43.81 -11.66 9.17
CA LEU A 37 42.89 -11.56 8.04
C LEU A 37 41.43 -11.76 8.45
N HIS A 38 41.15 -12.77 9.29
CA HIS A 38 39.81 -13.02 9.81
C HIS A 38 39.29 -11.84 10.63
N ALA A 39 40.12 -11.29 11.53
CA ALA A 39 39.77 -10.11 12.31
C ALA A 39 39.47 -8.89 11.40
N GLY A 40 40.30 -8.67 10.37
CA GLY A 40 40.07 -7.62 9.38
C GLY A 40 38.77 -7.81 8.60
N ASN A 41 38.47 -9.03 8.17
CA ASN A 41 37.22 -9.34 7.46
C ASN A 41 36.00 -9.17 8.36
N MET A 42 36.06 -9.59 9.63
CA MET A 42 35.00 -9.37 10.61
C MET A 42 34.74 -7.89 10.85
N SER A 43 35.80 -7.08 11.00
CA SER A 43 35.68 -5.62 11.14
C SER A 43 35.09 -4.96 9.87
N ALA A 44 35.44 -5.45 8.68
CA ALA A 44 34.86 -4.97 7.43
C ALA A 44 33.35 -5.31 7.32
N ILE A 45 32.95 -6.50 7.76
CA ILE A 45 31.53 -6.89 7.86
C ILE A 45 30.82 -5.96 8.85
N GLU A 46 31.38 -5.76 10.04
CA GLU A 46 30.81 -4.86 11.04
C GLU A 46 30.65 -3.44 10.50
N THR A 47 31.67 -2.88 9.86
CA THR A 47 31.62 -1.52 9.28
C THR A 47 30.56 -1.43 8.17
N LYS A 48 30.47 -2.45 7.31
CA LYS A 48 29.52 -2.50 6.19
C LYS A 48 28.06 -2.58 6.64
N TYR A 49 27.77 -3.35 7.68
CA TYR A 49 26.40 -3.56 8.16
C TYR A 49 26.03 -2.64 9.32
N GLY A 50 26.99 -2.15 10.10
CA GLY A 50 26.78 -1.33 11.30
C GLY A 50 26.00 -0.05 11.01
N GLY A 51 26.45 0.74 10.03
CA GLY A 51 25.72 1.96 9.62
C GLY A 51 24.29 1.67 9.14
N ARG A 52 24.12 0.62 8.33
CA ARG A 52 22.80 0.22 7.79
C ARG A 52 21.85 -0.27 8.88
N ILE A 53 22.36 -0.97 9.89
CA ILE A 53 21.57 -1.41 11.05
C ILE A 53 21.18 -0.19 11.87
N ALA A 54 22.11 0.71 12.18
CA ALA A 54 21.83 1.92 12.93
C ALA A 54 20.79 2.80 12.24
N ASP A 55 20.89 2.99 10.91
CA ASP A 55 19.90 3.73 10.12
C ASP A 55 18.52 3.07 10.18
N ALA A 56 18.46 1.74 10.06
CA ALA A 56 17.21 0.99 10.14
C ALA A 56 16.61 1.02 11.56
N GLU A 57 17.42 0.97 12.61
CA GLU A 57 16.98 1.09 14.01
C GLU A 57 16.45 2.50 14.30
N ASN A 58 17.13 3.54 13.80
CA ASN A 58 16.65 4.91 13.89
C ASN A 58 15.31 5.11 13.17
N ALA A 59 15.16 4.50 11.98
CA ALA A 59 13.89 4.52 11.24
C ALA A 59 12.77 3.81 12.01
N VAL A 60 13.03 2.61 12.54
CA VAL A 60 12.07 1.87 13.37
C VAL A 60 11.69 2.69 14.61
N SER A 61 12.66 3.24 15.34
CA SER A 61 12.41 4.05 16.54
C SER A 61 11.55 5.28 16.24
N THR A 62 11.85 6.00 15.16
CA THR A 62 11.07 7.18 14.73
C THR A 62 9.63 6.83 14.38
N ILE A 63 9.42 5.72 13.69
CA ILE A 63 8.07 5.25 13.32
C ILE A 63 7.34 4.73 14.56
N ASN A 64 8.03 3.99 15.43
CA ASN A 64 7.47 3.45 16.66
C ASN A 64 6.98 4.57 17.59
N ALA A 65 7.77 5.64 17.76
CA ALA A 65 7.35 6.79 18.56
C ALA A 65 6.04 7.44 18.06
N LYS A 66 5.85 7.52 16.73
CA LYS A 66 4.59 8.00 16.13
C LYS A 66 3.46 7.00 16.35
N TRP A 67 3.74 5.71 16.19
CA TRP A 67 2.77 4.65 16.42
C TRP A 67 2.30 4.64 17.88
N ASP A 68 3.22 4.72 18.85
CA ASP A 68 2.94 4.78 20.29
C ASP A 68 2.06 5.99 20.64
N THR A 69 2.35 7.15 20.03
CA THR A 69 1.56 8.37 20.22
C THR A 69 0.11 8.16 19.77
N ILE A 70 -0.09 7.56 18.59
CA ILE A 70 -1.44 7.27 18.07
C ILE A 70 -2.11 6.17 18.91
N GLN A 71 -1.37 5.14 19.31
CA GLN A 71 -1.85 4.04 20.13
C GLN A 71 -2.37 4.56 21.48
N ALA A 72 -1.66 5.48 22.10
CA ALA A 72 -2.06 6.14 23.35
C ALA A 72 -3.30 7.03 23.17
N GLU A 73 -3.52 7.62 22.00
CA GLU A 73 -4.71 8.45 21.72
C GLU A 73 -5.99 7.61 21.56
N VAL A 74 -5.90 6.46 20.89
CA VAL A 74 -7.09 5.73 20.41
C VAL A 74 -7.36 4.44 21.20
N ASP A 75 -6.38 3.93 21.96
CA ASP A 75 -6.47 2.72 22.82
C ASP A 75 -7.15 1.51 22.15
N ARG A 76 -6.79 1.24 20.90
CA ARG A 76 -7.30 0.09 20.14
C ARG A 76 -6.29 -0.35 19.10
N GLN A 77 -6.55 -1.48 18.44
CA GLN A 77 -5.77 -1.91 17.29
C GLN A 77 -6.21 -1.18 16.00
N PRO A 78 -5.30 -1.00 15.02
CA PRO A 78 -5.64 -0.45 13.72
C PRO A 78 -6.61 -1.37 12.97
N ARG A 79 -7.62 -0.79 12.33
CA ARG A 79 -8.56 -1.48 11.46
C ARG A 79 -7.99 -1.50 10.04
N TYR A 80 -7.95 -2.68 9.44
CA TYR A 80 -7.50 -2.84 8.06
C TYR A 80 -8.70 -3.07 7.16
N ALA A 81 -8.87 -2.20 6.16
CA ALA A 81 -9.57 -2.61 4.96
C ALA A 81 -8.76 -3.76 4.34
N ARG A 82 -9.34 -4.95 4.22
CA ARG A 82 -8.77 -5.95 3.30
C ARG A 82 -8.96 -5.42 1.88
N SER A 83 -7.96 -4.69 1.40
CA SER A 83 -7.93 -4.05 0.07
C SER A 83 -8.37 -5.00 -1.06
N VAL A 84 -8.04 -6.29 -0.91
CA VAL A 84 -8.37 -7.37 -1.85
C VAL A 84 -9.88 -7.57 -2.05
N PHE A 85 -10.72 -7.33 -1.04
CA PHE A 85 -12.18 -7.47 -1.19
C PHE A 85 -12.86 -6.13 -1.47
N TYR A 86 -12.31 -5.04 -0.91
CA TYR A 86 -12.91 -3.72 -1.01
C TYR A 86 -12.95 -3.19 -2.45
N TRP A 87 -11.82 -3.23 -3.17
CA TRP A 87 -11.74 -2.68 -4.52
C TRP A 87 -12.62 -3.43 -5.53
N PRO A 88 -12.60 -4.77 -5.59
CA PRO A 88 -13.53 -5.51 -6.45
C PRO A 88 -14.99 -5.26 -6.09
N PHE A 89 -15.31 -5.10 -4.80
CA PHE A 89 -16.67 -4.76 -4.38
C PHE A 89 -17.11 -3.37 -4.88
N MET A 90 -16.24 -2.37 -4.81
CA MET A 90 -16.53 -1.04 -5.36
C MET A 90 -16.68 -1.05 -6.89
N VAL A 91 -15.86 -1.84 -7.59
CA VAL A 91 -16.01 -2.07 -9.03
C VAL A 91 -17.33 -2.78 -9.34
N ALA A 92 -17.71 -3.78 -8.53
CA ALA A 92 -18.98 -4.47 -8.69
C ALA A 92 -20.17 -3.51 -8.50
N LEU A 93 -20.14 -2.64 -7.47
CA LEU A 93 -21.17 -1.61 -7.29
C LEU A 93 -21.28 -0.68 -8.49
N MET A 94 -20.14 -0.21 -9.01
CA MET A 94 -20.11 0.59 -10.24
C MET A 94 -20.69 -0.17 -11.44
N LEU A 95 -20.33 -1.45 -11.59
CA LEU A 95 -20.89 -2.30 -12.66
C LEU A 95 -22.38 -2.57 -12.47
N PHE A 96 -22.90 -2.62 -11.24
CA PHE A 96 -24.33 -2.73 -10.95
C PHE A 96 -25.08 -1.43 -11.28
N GLU A 97 -24.45 -0.27 -11.13
CA GLU A 97 -25.04 0.99 -11.59
C GLU A 97 -25.18 1.05 -13.10
N ILE A 98 -24.30 0.40 -13.86
CA ILE A 98 -24.36 0.46 -15.33
C ILE A 98 -25.69 -0.10 -15.85
N PRO A 99 -26.19 -1.32 -15.53
CA PRO A 99 -27.50 -1.78 -16.00
C PRO A 99 -28.66 -0.92 -15.50
N VAL A 100 -28.63 -0.48 -14.24
CA VAL A 100 -29.69 0.35 -13.64
C VAL A 100 -29.81 1.66 -14.41
N ASN A 101 -28.68 2.31 -14.69
CA ASN A 101 -28.61 3.56 -15.41
C ASN A 101 -28.71 3.36 -16.93
N ARG A 102 -28.17 2.28 -17.50
CA ARG A 102 -28.26 1.93 -18.93
C ARG A 102 -29.68 1.62 -19.34
N LEU A 103 -30.49 0.92 -18.54
CA LEU A 103 -31.92 0.79 -18.80
C LEU A 103 -32.62 2.15 -18.93
N SER A 104 -32.04 3.19 -18.33
CA SER A 104 -32.53 4.57 -18.39
C SER A 104 -31.96 5.35 -19.58
N PHE A 105 -30.72 5.06 -20.00
CA PHE A 105 -30.02 5.80 -21.07
C PHE A 105 -30.06 5.12 -22.46
N GLU A 106 -30.17 3.79 -22.54
CA GLU A 106 -30.29 3.02 -23.81
C GLU A 106 -31.56 3.39 -24.55
N LEU A 107 -32.58 3.79 -23.79
CA LEU A 107 -33.76 4.39 -24.36
C LEU A 107 -33.47 5.84 -24.85
N PHE A 108 -32.72 6.64 -24.08
CA PHE A 108 -32.35 8.03 -24.37
C PHE A 108 -31.51 8.24 -25.66
N PHE A 109 -30.63 7.29 -25.99
CA PHE A 109 -29.74 7.36 -27.16
C PHE A 109 -29.90 6.14 -28.08
N ARG A 110 -31.12 5.88 -28.57
CA ARG A 110 -31.34 4.84 -29.59
C ARG A 110 -30.40 4.97 -30.80
N GLU A 111 -29.98 6.19 -31.13
CA GLU A 111 -29.06 6.48 -32.24
C GLU A 111 -27.57 6.25 -31.89
N SER A 112 -27.21 6.17 -30.60
CA SER A 112 -25.83 5.87 -30.17
C SER A 112 -25.78 5.17 -28.81
N PRO A 113 -25.94 3.83 -28.79
CA PRO A 113 -25.80 3.01 -27.57
C PRO A 113 -24.48 3.25 -26.83
N THR A 114 -23.42 3.62 -27.56
CA THR A 114 -22.11 3.93 -26.98
C THR A 114 -22.13 5.20 -26.13
N VAL A 115 -22.86 6.24 -26.53
CA VAL A 115 -22.97 7.50 -25.76
C VAL A 115 -23.76 7.27 -24.47
N SER A 116 -24.87 6.55 -24.56
CA SER A 116 -25.66 6.10 -23.39
C SER A 116 -24.79 5.37 -22.36
N LEU A 117 -24.02 4.38 -22.83
CA LEU A 117 -23.15 3.59 -21.97
C LEU A 117 -22.07 4.46 -21.32
N GLY A 118 -21.49 5.39 -22.08
CA GLY A 118 -20.48 6.33 -21.58
C GLY A 118 -21.00 7.25 -20.48
N VAL A 119 -22.20 7.82 -20.66
CA VAL A 119 -22.84 8.68 -19.65
C VAL A 119 -23.22 7.88 -18.41
N ALA A 120 -23.82 6.70 -18.57
CA ALA A 120 -24.17 5.81 -17.47
C ALA A 120 -22.94 5.42 -16.63
N PHE A 121 -21.84 5.08 -17.31
CA PHE A 121 -20.56 4.77 -16.68
C PHE A 121 -20.00 5.96 -15.91
N LEU A 122 -19.97 7.14 -16.52
CA LEU A 122 -19.46 8.36 -15.89
C LEU A 122 -20.24 8.72 -14.62
N VAL A 123 -21.57 8.68 -14.68
CA VAL A 123 -22.45 8.92 -13.53
C VAL A 123 -22.15 7.90 -12.43
N GLY A 124 -22.07 6.61 -12.76
CA GLY A 124 -21.75 5.56 -11.80
C GLY A 124 -20.39 5.75 -11.13
N VAL A 125 -19.35 6.10 -11.88
CA VAL A 125 -18.01 6.40 -11.33
C VAL A 125 -18.08 7.57 -10.35
N ILE A 126 -18.77 8.66 -10.72
CA ILE A 126 -18.91 9.85 -9.88
C ILE A 126 -19.67 9.50 -8.59
N LEU A 127 -20.81 8.84 -8.70
CA LEU A 127 -21.68 8.47 -7.58
C LEU A 127 -20.97 7.54 -6.59
N VAL A 128 -20.32 6.48 -7.08
CA VAL A 128 -19.53 5.54 -6.25
C VAL A 128 -18.37 6.26 -5.56
N THR A 129 -17.69 7.18 -6.26
CA THR A 129 -16.59 7.97 -5.67
C THR A 129 -17.09 8.91 -4.58
N LEU A 130 -18.23 9.56 -4.78
CA LEU A 130 -18.84 10.42 -3.77
C LEU A 130 -19.35 9.63 -2.55
N ALA A 131 -19.98 8.47 -2.77
CA ALA A 131 -20.41 7.58 -1.70
C ALA A 131 -19.21 7.11 -0.85
N HIS A 132 -18.11 6.72 -1.51
CA HIS A 132 -16.85 6.39 -0.85
C HIS A 132 -16.33 7.56 -0.02
N ARG A 133 -16.28 8.76 -0.62
CA ARG A 133 -15.77 9.96 0.06
C ARG A 133 -16.63 10.32 1.26
N LEU A 134 -17.96 10.24 1.15
CA LEU A 134 -18.88 10.49 2.25
C LEU A 134 -18.68 9.47 3.38
N GLY A 135 -18.58 8.18 3.06
CA GLY A 135 -18.28 7.13 4.05
C GLY A 135 -16.96 7.36 4.79
N LEU A 136 -15.91 7.79 4.08
CA LEU A 136 -14.63 8.17 4.68
C LEU A 136 -14.74 9.36 5.64
N VAL A 137 -15.45 10.42 5.23
CA VAL A 137 -15.67 11.61 6.06
C VAL A 137 -16.47 11.25 7.31
N LEU A 138 -17.52 10.44 7.18
CA LEU A 138 -18.32 9.97 8.32
C LEU A 138 -17.49 9.09 9.28
N CYS A 139 -16.67 8.19 8.76
CA CYS A 139 -15.81 7.33 9.58
C CYS A 139 -14.80 8.16 10.40
N ARG A 140 -14.26 9.22 9.79
CA ARG A 140 -13.26 10.13 10.41
C ARG A 140 -13.88 11.32 11.14
N PHE A 141 -15.21 11.40 11.18
CA PHE A 141 -15.92 12.54 11.75
C PHE A 141 -15.51 12.78 13.20
N GLY A 142 -15.53 11.73 14.04
CA GLY A 142 -15.14 11.83 15.44
C GLY A 142 -13.70 12.32 15.65
N TYR A 143 -12.76 11.89 14.80
CA TYR A 143 -11.37 12.34 14.85
C TYR A 143 -11.25 13.83 14.48
N HIS A 144 -11.85 14.23 13.36
CA HIS A 144 -11.76 15.62 12.90
C HIS A 144 -12.55 16.61 13.77
N VAL A 145 -13.65 16.18 14.40
CA VAL A 145 -14.38 16.99 15.37
C VAL A 145 -13.49 17.36 16.55
N LYS A 146 -12.72 16.39 17.08
CA LYS A 146 -11.78 16.64 18.18
C LYS A 146 -10.66 17.61 17.80
N LYS A 147 -10.17 17.57 16.55
CA LYS A 147 -8.98 18.32 16.10
C LYS A 147 -9.28 19.69 15.47
N SER A 148 -10.33 19.80 14.66
CA SER A 148 -10.67 20.99 13.86
C SER A 148 -12.02 21.62 14.21
N GLY A 149 -12.75 21.04 15.18
CA GLY A 149 -14.11 21.45 15.53
C GLY A 149 -15.19 20.79 14.65
N TRP A 150 -16.44 20.87 15.12
CA TRP A 150 -17.57 20.14 14.54
C TRP A 150 -18.19 20.81 13.32
N ALA A 151 -18.22 22.15 13.28
CA ALA A 151 -18.95 22.90 12.26
C ALA A 151 -18.45 22.63 10.83
N GLY A 152 -17.13 22.67 10.61
CA GLY A 152 -16.54 22.40 9.30
C GLY A 152 -16.82 20.98 8.79
N GLN A 153 -16.83 20.00 9.71
CA GLN A 153 -17.12 18.60 9.37
C GLN A 153 -18.58 18.40 9.01
N ILE A 154 -19.51 19.03 9.73
CA ILE A 154 -20.94 18.98 9.37
C ILE A 154 -21.18 19.63 8.01
N ILE A 155 -20.59 20.79 7.74
CA ILE A 155 -20.71 21.46 6.44
C ILE A 155 -20.23 20.53 5.32
N GLN A 156 -19.09 19.86 5.50
CA GLN A 156 -18.56 18.92 4.52
C GLN A 156 -19.51 17.73 4.27
N VAL A 157 -20.04 17.11 5.33
CA VAL A 157 -21.00 16.00 5.23
C VAL A 157 -22.26 16.45 4.51
N VAL A 158 -22.84 17.60 4.90
CA VAL A 158 -24.05 18.16 4.28
C VAL A 158 -23.81 18.47 2.81
N LEU A 159 -22.68 19.10 2.47
CA LEU A 159 -22.37 19.47 1.08
C LEU A 159 -22.24 18.24 0.18
N ILE A 160 -21.47 17.23 0.60
CA ILE A 160 -21.30 15.99 -0.17
C ILE A 160 -22.65 15.27 -0.30
N SER A 161 -23.43 15.18 0.78
CA SER A 161 -24.75 14.54 0.76
C SER A 161 -25.72 15.27 -0.17
N ALA A 162 -25.73 16.61 -0.15
CA ALA A 162 -26.55 17.43 -1.03
C ALA A 162 -26.18 17.20 -2.51
N ILE A 163 -24.87 17.13 -2.83
CA ILE A 163 -24.41 16.83 -4.20
C ILE A 163 -24.88 15.44 -4.64
N ILE A 164 -24.74 14.41 -3.80
CA ILE A 164 -25.21 13.06 -4.09
C ILE A 164 -26.72 13.05 -4.35
N VAL A 165 -27.51 13.63 -3.45
CA VAL A 165 -28.98 13.69 -3.58
C VAL A 165 -29.38 14.44 -4.85
N ALA A 166 -28.74 15.57 -5.15
CA ALA A 166 -29.00 16.35 -6.35
C ALA A 166 -28.68 15.57 -7.64
N LEU A 167 -27.56 14.83 -7.67
CA LEU A 167 -27.20 14.00 -8.82
C LEU A 167 -28.19 12.86 -9.03
N ILE A 168 -28.54 12.11 -7.99
CA ILE A 168 -29.50 11.01 -8.09
C ILE A 168 -30.87 11.52 -8.51
N TYR A 169 -31.31 12.65 -7.92
CA TYR A 169 -32.57 13.28 -8.28
C TYR A 169 -32.57 13.73 -9.75
N GLY A 170 -31.51 14.39 -10.19
CA GLY A 170 -31.37 14.81 -11.60
C GLY A 170 -31.41 13.64 -12.57
N VAL A 171 -30.69 12.55 -12.30
CA VAL A 171 -30.73 11.34 -13.14
C VAL A 171 -32.13 10.72 -13.14
N SER A 172 -32.83 10.74 -11.99
CA SER A 172 -34.21 10.23 -11.88
C SER A 172 -35.21 11.05 -12.71
N VAL A 173 -35.09 12.39 -12.67
CA VAL A 173 -35.92 13.31 -13.46
C VAL A 173 -35.68 13.11 -14.95
N LEU A 174 -34.42 13.05 -15.37
CA LEU A 174 -34.05 12.81 -16.77
C LEU A 174 -34.61 11.48 -17.28
N ARG A 175 -34.49 10.42 -16.48
CA ARG A 175 -35.07 9.11 -16.80
C ARG A 175 -36.59 9.17 -16.96
N GLN A 176 -37.28 9.79 -16.02
CA GLN A 176 -38.74 9.82 -16.04
C GLN A 176 -39.26 10.62 -17.23
N GLY A 177 -38.77 11.85 -17.43
CA GLY A 177 -39.27 12.65 -18.55
C GLY A 177 -38.98 11.97 -19.89
N TYR A 178 -37.89 11.21 -20.01
CA TYR A 178 -37.65 10.40 -21.20
C TYR A 178 -38.72 9.29 -21.37
N LEU A 179 -39.05 8.55 -20.32
CA LEU A 179 -40.12 7.53 -20.38
C LEU A 179 -41.46 8.15 -20.78
N ASP A 180 -41.74 9.36 -20.29
CA ASP A 180 -42.96 10.10 -20.64
C ASP A 180 -42.96 10.52 -22.12
N PHE A 181 -41.80 10.90 -22.70
CA PHE A 181 -41.67 11.20 -24.14
C PHE A 181 -41.79 9.96 -25.04
N GLU A 182 -41.21 8.83 -24.66
CA GLU A 182 -41.28 7.59 -25.45
C GLU A 182 -42.72 7.07 -25.57
N THR A 183 -43.57 7.35 -24.57
CA THR A 183 -45.00 7.01 -24.64
C THR A 183 -45.81 7.95 -25.53
N GLN A 184 -45.23 9.05 -26.02
CA GLN A 184 -45.90 9.99 -26.92
C GLN A 184 -45.53 9.72 -28.39
N PRO A 185 -46.51 9.39 -29.26
CA PRO A 185 -46.23 8.88 -30.60
C PRO A 185 -45.74 9.90 -31.65
N GLN A 186 -45.47 11.18 -31.31
CA GLN A 186 -45.26 12.23 -32.33
C GLN A 186 -44.01 13.11 -32.18
N ALA A 187 -43.20 13.00 -31.12
CA ALA A 187 -42.00 13.83 -30.97
C ALA A 187 -40.80 13.01 -30.48
N SER A 188 -39.73 12.95 -31.27
CA SER A 188 -38.48 12.37 -30.80
C SER A 188 -37.82 13.35 -29.81
N PHE A 189 -37.24 12.81 -28.73
CA PHE A 189 -36.53 13.64 -27.75
C PHE A 189 -35.36 14.41 -28.39
N ALA A 190 -34.75 13.87 -29.45
CA ALA A 190 -33.69 14.52 -30.21
C ALA A 190 -34.16 15.80 -30.91
N ASP A 191 -35.36 15.80 -31.48
CA ASP A 191 -35.96 16.97 -32.13
C ASP A 191 -36.27 18.07 -31.10
N VAL A 192 -36.72 17.67 -29.92
CA VAL A 192 -36.97 18.58 -28.79
C VAL A 192 -35.65 19.18 -28.29
N LEU A 193 -34.59 18.39 -28.15
CA LEU A 193 -33.28 18.87 -27.72
C LEU A 193 -32.64 19.83 -28.74
N ALA A 194 -32.82 19.55 -30.03
CA ALA A 194 -32.32 20.38 -31.13
C ALA A 194 -33.13 21.68 -31.29
N GLY A 195 -34.43 21.68 -30.97
CA GLY A 195 -35.33 22.82 -31.17
C GLY A 195 -35.39 23.82 -30.01
N SER A 196 -35.45 23.36 -28.76
CA SER A 196 -35.63 24.22 -27.57
C SER A 196 -34.39 24.31 -26.66
N GLY A 197 -33.34 23.54 -26.97
CA GLY A 197 -32.08 23.54 -26.24
C GLY A 197 -32.12 22.69 -24.97
N ALA A 198 -31.05 21.92 -24.74
CA ALA A 198 -30.97 20.93 -23.66
C ALA A 198 -31.27 21.48 -22.24
N VAL A 199 -30.90 22.73 -21.97
CA VAL A 199 -31.13 23.37 -20.67
C VAL A 199 -32.61 23.62 -20.40
N GLN A 200 -33.37 24.02 -21.44
CA GLN A 200 -34.79 24.35 -21.29
C GLN A 200 -35.64 23.09 -21.13
N VAL A 201 -35.34 22.06 -21.93
CA VAL A 201 -35.97 20.73 -21.83
C VAL A 201 -35.73 20.13 -20.44
N ALA A 202 -34.48 20.15 -19.96
CA ALA A 202 -34.18 19.71 -18.61
C ALA A 202 -34.98 20.52 -17.58
N GLY A 203 -35.02 21.86 -17.71
CA GLY A 203 -35.79 22.73 -16.82
C GLY A 203 -37.28 22.39 -16.75
N ASP A 204 -37.91 22.06 -17.88
CA ASP A 204 -39.32 21.69 -17.92
C ASP A 204 -39.57 20.28 -17.34
N MET A 205 -38.65 19.32 -17.54
CA MET A 205 -38.68 18.02 -16.84
C MET A 205 -38.55 18.19 -15.32
N PHE A 206 -37.69 19.10 -14.87
CA PHE A 206 -37.54 19.43 -13.44
C PHE A 206 -38.81 20.06 -12.85
N LYS A 207 -39.55 20.88 -13.61
CA LYS A 207 -40.82 21.46 -13.16
C LYS A 207 -41.94 20.42 -13.05
N ALA A 208 -41.96 19.45 -13.96
CA ALA A 208 -42.94 18.36 -13.94
C ALA A 208 -42.80 17.48 -12.68
N GLY A 209 -41.60 17.42 -12.11
CA GLY A 209 -41.32 16.69 -10.88
C GLY A 209 -41.29 15.16 -11.07
N LEU A 210 -41.02 14.44 -9.96
CA LEU A 210 -40.96 12.98 -9.98
C LEU A 210 -42.34 12.36 -9.72
N GLY A 211 -42.79 11.54 -10.67
CA GLY A 211 -43.84 10.55 -10.50
C GLY A 211 -43.33 9.29 -9.80
N ILE A 212 -44.22 8.30 -9.62
CA ILE A 212 -43.93 7.09 -8.82
C ILE A 212 -42.73 6.31 -9.40
N SER A 213 -42.64 6.17 -10.73
CA SER A 213 -41.53 5.49 -11.41
C SER A 213 -40.18 6.18 -11.17
N GLY A 214 -40.17 7.51 -11.14
CA GLY A 214 -39.01 8.33 -10.80
C GLY A 214 -38.57 8.16 -9.35
N TRP A 215 -39.52 8.16 -8.40
CA TRP A 215 -39.22 7.91 -6.98
C TRP A 215 -38.68 6.51 -6.70
N ILE A 216 -39.21 5.48 -7.37
CA ILE A 216 -38.67 4.11 -7.26
C ILE A 216 -37.20 4.08 -7.72
N PHE A 217 -36.90 4.74 -8.83
CA PHE A 217 -35.54 4.82 -9.35
C PHE A 217 -34.59 5.60 -8.45
N PHE A 218 -35.07 6.72 -7.91
CA PHE A 218 -34.35 7.49 -6.88
C PHE A 218 -34.02 6.62 -5.67
N ALA A 219 -34.98 5.83 -5.18
CA ALA A 219 -34.80 4.94 -4.04
C ALA A 219 -33.78 3.82 -4.31
N ILE A 220 -33.79 3.23 -5.52
CA ILE A 220 -32.80 2.21 -5.92
C ILE A 220 -31.38 2.79 -5.88
N ASN A 221 -31.17 3.96 -6.51
CA ASN A 221 -29.87 4.63 -6.50
C ASN A 221 -29.43 5.00 -5.08
N MET A 222 -30.35 5.49 -4.25
CA MET A 222 -30.08 5.76 -2.85
C MET A 222 -29.62 4.50 -2.09
N GLY A 223 -30.23 3.33 -2.39
CA GLY A 223 -29.82 2.05 -1.83
C GLY A 223 -28.39 1.66 -2.23
N ILE A 224 -28.03 1.78 -3.50
CA ILE A 224 -26.67 1.49 -3.99
C ILE A 224 -25.63 2.39 -3.30
N ILE A 225 -25.94 3.68 -3.20
CA ILE A 225 -25.09 4.66 -2.50
C ILE A 225 -24.97 4.32 -1.01
N ALA A 226 -26.07 3.96 -0.34
CA ALA A 226 -26.05 3.59 1.07
C ALA A 226 -25.14 2.37 1.30
N VAL A 227 -25.17 1.39 0.40
CA VAL A 227 -24.28 0.22 0.44
C VAL A 227 -22.82 0.64 0.25
N GLY A 228 -22.51 1.47 -0.74
CA GLY A 228 -21.15 1.98 -0.98
C GLY A 228 -20.60 2.82 0.18
N LEU A 229 -21.44 3.70 0.75
CA LEU A 229 -21.15 4.50 1.93
C LEU A 229 -20.87 3.62 3.14
N THR A 230 -21.72 2.64 3.41
CA THR A 230 -21.59 1.72 4.54
C THR A 230 -20.31 0.89 4.41
N ALA A 231 -20.03 0.39 3.22
CA ALA A 231 -18.80 -0.34 2.93
C ALA A 231 -17.55 0.53 3.18
N ALA A 232 -17.55 1.78 2.71
CA ALA A 232 -16.45 2.71 2.95
C ALA A 232 -16.31 3.04 4.45
N TYR A 233 -17.42 3.29 5.15
CA TYR A 233 -17.42 3.62 6.57
C TYR A 233 -16.78 2.51 7.42
N PHE A 234 -17.13 1.25 7.17
CA PHE A 234 -16.60 0.13 7.96
C PHE A 234 -15.22 -0.35 7.51
N SER A 235 -14.86 -0.16 6.25
CA SER A 235 -13.57 -0.64 5.73
C SER A 235 -12.41 0.22 6.20
N HIS A 236 -12.62 1.53 6.40
CA HIS A 236 -11.54 2.43 6.77
C HIS A 236 -11.37 2.61 8.28
N ASP A 237 -10.15 2.95 8.68
CA ASP A 237 -9.83 3.29 10.06
C ASP A 237 -10.31 4.73 10.38
N PRO A 238 -10.98 4.95 11.53
CA PRO A 238 -11.38 6.28 11.98
C PRO A 238 -10.23 7.26 12.18
N HIS A 239 -9.03 6.77 12.52
CA HIS A 239 -7.83 7.59 12.63
C HIS A 239 -7.09 7.57 11.28
N PRO A 240 -6.86 8.72 10.63
CA PRO A 240 -6.40 8.78 9.24
C PRO A 240 -5.04 8.12 9.01
N ASP A 241 -4.15 8.20 10.00
CA ASP A 241 -2.76 7.76 9.84
C ASP A 241 -2.47 6.40 10.51
N PHE A 242 -3.41 5.83 11.28
CA PHE A 242 -3.06 4.74 12.19
C PHE A 242 -2.69 3.45 11.44
N GLN A 243 -3.53 3.07 10.47
CA GLN A 243 -3.24 1.96 9.57
C GLN A 243 -1.93 2.17 8.79
N ALA A 244 -1.67 3.40 8.33
CA ALA A 244 -0.50 3.71 7.53
C ALA A 244 0.80 3.61 8.36
N GLN A 245 0.78 4.07 9.62
CA GLN A 245 1.92 3.96 10.52
C GLN A 245 2.22 2.52 10.91
N ASP A 246 1.20 1.70 11.20
CA ASP A 246 1.41 0.28 11.48
C ASP A 246 2.06 -0.47 10.29
N ILE A 247 1.56 -0.23 9.07
CA ILE A 247 2.15 -0.84 7.86
C ILE A 247 3.61 -0.40 7.68
N GLN A 248 3.91 0.87 7.93
CA GLN A 248 5.28 1.39 7.88
C GLN A 248 6.17 0.77 8.94
N LEU A 249 5.68 0.61 10.17
CA LEU A 249 6.40 -0.02 11.27
C LEU A 249 6.76 -1.47 10.91
N LYS A 250 5.77 -2.28 10.51
CA LYS A 250 6.00 -3.68 10.09
C LYS A 250 6.99 -3.79 8.92
N LYS A 251 6.93 -2.85 7.98
CA LYS A 251 7.88 -2.80 6.85
C LYS A 251 9.29 -2.46 7.33
N ALA A 252 9.44 -1.49 8.23
CA ALA A 252 10.72 -1.09 8.79
C ALA A 252 11.34 -2.20 9.66
N GLU A 253 10.55 -2.85 10.49
CA GLU A 253 10.97 -4.02 11.29
C GLU A 253 11.44 -5.17 10.41
N LYS A 254 10.69 -5.47 9.33
CA LYS A 254 11.10 -6.49 8.35
C LYS A 254 12.42 -6.15 7.67
N GLN A 255 12.64 -4.88 7.34
CA GLN A 255 13.90 -4.42 6.75
C GLN A 255 15.06 -4.54 7.75
N LEU A 256 14.85 -4.14 9.00
CA LEU A 256 15.83 -4.28 10.07
C LEU A 256 16.21 -5.75 10.29
N ALA A 257 15.21 -6.63 10.38
CA ALA A 257 15.41 -8.08 10.53
C ALA A 257 16.20 -8.66 9.34
N LEU A 258 15.90 -8.23 8.11
CA LEU A 258 16.61 -8.66 6.91
C LEU A 258 18.08 -8.22 6.92
N ILE A 259 18.38 -6.97 7.31
CA ILE A 259 19.76 -6.48 7.39
C ILE A 259 20.54 -7.22 8.49
N LYS A 260 19.92 -7.45 9.66
CA LYS A 260 20.52 -8.26 10.73
C LYS A 260 20.78 -9.69 10.28
N GLY A 261 19.85 -10.30 9.54
CA GLY A 261 20.03 -11.61 8.92
C GLY A 261 21.21 -11.65 7.95
N GLN A 262 21.31 -10.67 7.03
CA GLN A 262 22.44 -10.58 6.09
C GLN A 262 23.79 -10.43 6.78
N ARG A 263 23.84 -9.70 7.90
CA ARG A 263 25.05 -9.59 8.72
C ARG A 263 25.40 -10.95 9.32
N ALA A 264 24.46 -11.60 10.00
CA ALA A 264 24.69 -12.90 10.63
C ALA A 264 25.13 -13.97 9.61
N ASP A 265 24.54 -13.98 8.41
CA ASP A 265 24.94 -14.86 7.32
C ASP A 265 26.39 -14.60 6.89
N ALA A 266 26.75 -13.32 6.69
CA ALA A 266 28.11 -12.94 6.32
C ALA A 266 29.14 -13.35 7.39
N GLU A 267 28.82 -13.14 8.67
CA GLU A 267 29.66 -13.55 9.80
C GLU A 267 29.81 -15.08 9.83
N SER A 268 28.73 -15.83 9.63
CA SER A 268 28.77 -17.30 9.62
C SER A 268 29.61 -17.87 8.47
N ILE A 269 29.54 -17.25 7.28
CA ILE A 269 30.33 -17.64 6.11
C ILE A 269 31.82 -17.39 6.38
N GLU A 270 32.15 -16.24 6.97
CA GLU A 270 33.54 -15.90 7.27
C GLU A 270 34.12 -16.77 8.39
N GLN A 271 33.33 -17.10 9.42
CA GLN A 271 33.71 -18.07 10.46
C GLN A 271 33.99 -19.46 9.87
N ARG A 272 33.12 -19.95 8.98
CA ARG A 272 33.33 -21.24 8.28
C ARG A 272 34.57 -21.21 7.40
N ARG A 273 34.80 -20.11 6.68
CA ARG A 273 35.99 -19.92 5.84
C ARG A 273 37.26 -19.95 6.69
N HIS A 274 37.29 -19.20 7.78
CA HIS A 274 38.43 -19.15 8.70
C HIS A 274 38.71 -20.52 9.33
N ALA A 275 37.69 -21.21 9.84
CA ALA A 275 37.84 -22.57 10.38
C ALA A 275 38.44 -23.54 9.36
N ASN A 276 37.97 -23.51 8.11
CA ASN A 276 38.51 -24.32 7.03
C ASN A 276 39.97 -23.96 6.68
N GLN A 277 40.33 -22.68 6.71
CA GLN A 277 41.70 -22.22 6.47
C GLN A 277 42.65 -22.66 7.58
N ILE A 278 42.22 -22.59 8.85
CA ILE A 278 42.99 -23.07 10.00
C ILE A 278 43.21 -24.58 9.92
N ASN A 279 42.16 -25.37 9.64
CA ASN A 279 42.28 -26.83 9.49
C ASN A 279 43.24 -27.24 8.37
N ARG A 280 43.29 -26.49 7.26
CA ARG A 280 44.24 -26.72 6.16
C ARG A 280 45.66 -26.26 6.46
N ALA A 281 45.83 -25.30 7.36
CA ALA A 281 47.15 -24.82 7.77
C ALA A 281 47.72 -25.68 8.91
N SER A 282 46.86 -26.36 9.68
CA SER A 282 47.24 -27.24 10.78
C SER A 282 47.57 -28.67 10.35
N ALA A 283 46.93 -29.18 9.29
CA ALA A 283 47.27 -30.43 8.61
C ALA A 283 48.63 -30.37 7.90
#